data_AF-A0A101WCC9-F1
#
_entry.id   AF-A0A101WCC9-F1
#
_cell.length_a   1.000
_cell.length_b   1.000
_cell.length_c   1.000
_cell.angle_alpha   90.00
_cell.angle_beta   90.00
_cell.angle_gamma   90.00
#
_symmetry.space_group_name_H-M   'P 1'
#
loop_
_entity.id
_entity.type
_entity.pdbx_description
1 polymer ?
#
loop_
_entity_poly.entity_id
_entity_poly.type
_entity_poly.pdbx_seq_one_letter_code
_entity_poly.pdbx_strand_id
1 'polypeptide(L)'
;MFANRFTVLHPDRVLAASVGSPGGWPIAPVKMWNNQELRYPIGISDLKDLTGKEFDMETYKKVPQLFYLGDQDENDSVPYGDSYEEEDRIIINELFGSTPVKRWPESEKVYKEFGVNAVFRLYTGVKHRPTIGSVKETKALFRKAMEESRQYSE
;
A
#
# COMPACT_ATOMS: atom_id res chain seq x y z
N MET A 1 5.77 -5.16 -0.12
CA MET A 1 6.66 -3.99 -0.02
C MET A 1 6.98 -3.33 -1.37
N PHE A 2 7.74 -3.95 -2.30
CA PHE A 2 8.21 -3.32 -3.56
C PHE A 2 7.08 -2.72 -4.43
N ALA A 3 6.07 -3.53 -4.81
CA ALA A 3 5.02 -3.08 -5.72
C ALA A 3 4.27 -1.84 -5.21
N ASN A 4 4.04 -1.75 -3.89
CA ASN A 4 3.38 -0.61 -3.27
C ASN A 4 4.25 0.65 -3.33
N ARG A 5 5.51 0.57 -2.90
CA ARG A 5 6.44 1.71 -2.93
C ARG A 5 6.73 2.17 -4.36
N PHE A 6 6.89 1.23 -5.30
CA PHE A 6 7.07 1.55 -6.72
C PHE A 6 5.86 2.29 -7.30
N THR A 7 4.64 1.92 -6.90
CA THR A 7 3.41 2.62 -7.34
C THR A 7 3.33 4.05 -6.80
N VAL A 8 3.78 4.29 -5.56
CA VAL A 8 3.87 5.64 -4.99
C VAL A 8 4.91 6.50 -5.74
N LEU A 9 6.07 5.94 -6.07
CA LEU A 9 7.16 6.66 -6.72
C LEU A 9 6.94 6.90 -8.22
N HIS A 10 6.23 5.99 -8.89
CA HIS A 10 6.05 5.98 -10.35
C HIS A 10 4.60 5.68 -10.76
N PRO A 11 3.61 6.44 -10.27
CA PRO A 11 2.21 6.19 -10.62
C PRO A 11 1.96 6.34 -12.13
N ASP A 12 2.77 7.15 -12.83
CA ASP A 12 2.75 7.34 -14.29
C ASP A 12 3.17 6.09 -15.09
N ARG A 13 3.80 5.11 -14.43
CA ARG A 13 4.33 3.90 -15.06
C ARG A 13 3.60 2.63 -14.64
N VAL A 14 2.60 2.75 -13.78
CA VAL A 14 1.89 1.60 -13.22
C VAL A 14 0.44 1.63 -13.69
N LEU A 15 0.07 0.63 -14.49
CA LEU A 15 -1.30 0.48 -14.97
C LEU A 15 -2.26 -0.01 -13.88
N ALA A 16 -1.79 -0.92 -13.02
CA ALA A 16 -2.49 -1.44 -11.85
C ALA A 16 -1.48 -2.12 -10.91
N ALA A 17 -1.79 -2.19 -9.61
CA ALA A 17 -0.92 -2.83 -8.61
C ALA A 17 -1.67 -3.87 -7.78
N SER A 18 -1.04 -5.02 -7.55
CA SER A 18 -1.51 -6.00 -6.57
C SER A 18 -0.42 -6.23 -5.52
N VAL A 19 -0.78 -5.97 -4.27
CA VAL A 19 0.12 -5.94 -3.12
C VAL A 19 -0.35 -6.96 -2.10
N GLY A 20 0.26 -8.15 -2.14
CA GLY A 20 0.09 -9.15 -1.10
C GLY A 20 0.98 -8.84 0.09
N SER A 21 0.42 -8.91 1.30
CA SER A 21 1.08 -8.73 2.60
C SER A 21 2.19 -7.68 2.53
N PRO A 22 1.89 -6.38 2.70
CA PRO A 22 2.74 -5.28 2.26
C PRO A 22 4.13 -5.20 2.92
N GLY A 23 4.52 -6.17 3.75
CA GLY A 23 5.75 -6.22 4.51
C GLY A 23 5.56 -5.51 5.83
N GLY A 24 4.45 -5.74 6.51
CA GLY A 24 4.10 -5.07 7.77
C GLY A 24 3.36 -3.74 7.62
N TRP A 25 3.76 -2.87 6.69
CA TRP A 25 3.13 -1.56 6.49
C TRP A 25 2.90 -1.20 5.00
N PRO A 26 1.66 -0.94 4.57
CA PRO A 26 1.40 -0.27 3.29
C PRO A 26 1.68 1.22 3.44
N ILE A 27 2.58 1.78 2.62
CA ILE A 27 2.95 3.20 2.69
C ILE A 27 1.69 4.08 2.65
N ALA A 28 1.56 5.03 3.57
CA ALA A 28 0.45 5.97 3.57
C ALA A 28 0.68 7.03 2.48
N PRO A 29 -0.27 7.26 1.55
CA PRO A 29 -0.12 8.28 0.52
C PRO A 29 -0.41 9.70 1.04
N VAL A 30 0.07 10.03 2.24
CA VAL A 30 -0.11 11.35 2.87
C VAL A 30 1.16 11.79 3.61
N LYS A 31 1.39 13.11 3.68
CA LYS A 31 2.50 13.70 4.44
C LYS A 31 2.26 13.72 5.95
N MET A 32 1.01 13.84 6.38
CA MET A 32 0.61 13.97 7.79
C MET A 32 -0.60 13.09 8.10
N TRP A 33 -0.60 12.42 9.23
CA TRP A 33 -1.76 11.68 9.75
C TRP A 33 -1.82 11.78 11.27
N ASN A 34 -2.98 12.13 11.85
CA ASN A 34 -3.13 12.30 13.30
C ASN A 34 -2.01 13.16 13.96
N ASN A 35 -1.68 14.28 13.33
CA ASN A 35 -0.60 15.21 13.74
C ASN A 35 0.82 14.64 13.74
N GLN A 36 1.04 13.46 13.15
CA GLN A 36 2.37 12.89 12.92
C GLN A 36 2.78 13.08 11.46
N GLU A 37 4.03 13.50 11.26
CA GLU A 37 4.63 13.53 9.94
C GLU A 37 5.02 12.11 9.51
N LEU A 38 4.65 11.74 8.28
CA LEU A 38 4.93 10.43 7.72
C LEU A 38 5.95 10.57 6.59
N ARG A 39 7.22 10.39 6.92
CA ARG A 39 8.33 10.36 5.95
C ARG A 39 8.43 9.03 5.22
N TYR A 40 9.13 8.97 4.11
CA TYR A 40 9.37 7.72 3.40
C TYR A 40 10.23 6.77 4.28
N PRO A 41 9.89 5.46 4.34
CA PRO A 41 8.90 4.75 3.54
C PRO A 41 7.51 4.58 4.21
N ILE A 42 7.24 5.26 5.34
CA ILE A 42 5.96 5.12 6.05
C ILE A 42 4.88 6.07 5.52
N GLY A 43 5.28 7.20 4.95
CA GLY A 43 4.45 8.10 4.16
C GLY A 43 5.24 8.81 3.06
N ILE A 44 4.85 10.04 2.74
CA ILE A 44 5.35 10.77 1.57
C ILE A 44 5.85 12.19 1.86
N SER A 45 6.10 12.55 3.12
CA SER A 45 6.41 13.95 3.51
C SER A 45 7.68 14.49 2.86
N ASP A 46 8.72 13.66 2.76
CA ASP A 46 10.08 13.99 2.32
C ASP A 46 10.40 13.47 0.90
N LEU A 47 9.41 12.93 0.17
CA LEU A 47 9.65 12.34 -1.16
C LEU A 47 10.27 13.31 -2.16
N LYS A 48 9.92 14.60 -2.09
CA LYS A 48 10.52 15.63 -2.95
C LYS A 48 12.02 15.76 -2.70
N ASP A 49 12.43 15.75 -1.45
CA ASP A 49 13.83 15.91 -1.08
C ASP A 49 14.64 14.66 -1.43
N LEU A 50 14.03 13.48 -1.28
CA LEU A 50 14.66 12.19 -1.62
C LEU A 50 14.77 11.95 -3.14
N THR A 51 13.79 12.41 -3.93
CA THR A 51 13.66 12.01 -5.34
C THR A 51 13.76 13.16 -6.34
N GLY A 52 13.72 14.41 -5.87
CA GLY A 52 13.59 15.62 -6.69
C GLY A 52 12.21 15.81 -7.30
N LYS A 53 11.22 14.96 -6.97
CA LYS A 53 9.87 14.99 -7.55
C LYS A 53 8.80 15.05 -6.47
N GLU A 54 7.80 15.90 -6.68
CA GLU A 54 6.60 15.91 -5.85
C GLU A 54 5.80 14.62 -6.07
N PHE A 55 5.11 14.16 -5.04
CA PHE A 55 4.20 13.03 -5.15
C PHE A 55 3.00 13.39 -6.04
N ASP A 56 2.83 12.66 -7.15
CA ASP A 56 1.71 12.83 -8.07
C ASP A 56 0.47 12.07 -7.58
N MET A 57 -0.22 12.68 -6.61
CA MET A 57 -1.45 12.16 -6.04
C MET A 57 -2.55 11.93 -7.09
N GLU A 58 -2.67 12.82 -8.08
CA GLU A 58 -3.74 12.75 -9.08
C GLU A 58 -3.57 11.54 -10.02
N THR A 59 -2.34 11.25 -10.44
CA THR A 59 -2.06 10.01 -11.19
C THR A 59 -2.16 8.79 -10.27
N TYR A 60 -1.66 8.87 -9.03
CA TYR A 60 -1.72 7.76 -8.08
C TYR A 60 -3.15 7.30 -7.77
N LYS A 61 -4.11 8.21 -7.61
CA LYS A 61 -5.53 7.88 -7.40
C LYS A 61 -6.15 7.12 -8.57
N LYS A 62 -5.62 7.26 -9.79
CA LYS A 62 -6.14 6.58 -10.97
C LYS A 62 -5.67 5.13 -11.06
N VAL A 63 -4.51 4.81 -10.49
CA VAL A 63 -3.97 3.44 -10.50
C VAL A 63 -4.89 2.53 -9.67
N PRO A 64 -5.52 1.50 -10.26
CA PRO A 64 -6.28 0.50 -9.51
C PRO A 64 -5.35 -0.37 -8.67
N GLN A 65 -5.63 -0.47 -7.37
CA GLN A 65 -4.78 -1.18 -6.42
C GLN A 65 -5.57 -2.25 -5.65
N LEU A 66 -5.03 -3.45 -5.55
CA LEU A 66 -5.54 -4.52 -4.69
C LEU A 66 -4.51 -4.83 -3.60
N PHE A 67 -4.88 -4.55 -2.36
CA PHE A 67 -4.15 -4.99 -1.17
C PHE A 67 -4.80 -6.24 -0.63
N TYR A 68 -3.99 -7.25 -0.29
CA TYR A 68 -4.51 -8.43 0.40
C TYR A 68 -3.61 -8.95 1.52
N LEU A 69 -4.24 -9.47 2.56
CA LEU A 69 -3.60 -10.03 3.74
C LEU A 69 -4.42 -11.24 4.24
N GLY A 70 -3.76 -12.20 4.89
CA GLY A 70 -4.44 -13.24 5.66
C GLY A 70 -4.64 -12.80 7.11
N ASP A 71 -5.77 -13.12 7.73
CA ASP A 71 -6.07 -12.74 9.12
C ASP A 71 -5.22 -13.47 10.18
N GLN A 72 -4.43 -14.47 9.78
CA GLN A 72 -3.43 -15.17 10.59
C GLN A 72 -2.01 -14.93 10.07
N ASP A 73 -1.80 -13.89 9.24
CA ASP A 73 -0.48 -13.52 8.76
C ASP A 73 0.28 -12.71 9.83
N GLU A 74 1.26 -13.37 10.43
CA GLU A 74 2.15 -12.80 11.44
C GLU A 74 3.48 -12.31 10.84
N ASN A 75 3.67 -12.40 9.52
CA ASN A 75 4.91 -11.97 8.88
C ASN A 75 4.99 -10.44 8.82
N ASP A 76 5.65 -9.87 9.82
CA ASP A 76 5.75 -8.43 10.02
C ASP A 76 7.20 -7.97 9.96
N SER A 77 7.52 -7.05 9.03
CA SER A 77 8.87 -6.49 8.97
C SER A 77 9.06 -5.24 9.84
N VAL A 78 7.97 -4.65 10.35
CA VAL A 78 8.02 -3.42 11.17
C VAL A 78 8.89 -3.58 12.41
N PRO A 79 8.92 -4.70 13.15
CA PRO A 79 9.77 -4.82 14.33
C PRO A 79 11.28 -4.74 14.04
N TYR A 80 11.72 -4.99 12.80
CA TYR A 80 13.14 -5.18 12.48
C TYR A 80 13.79 -3.88 11.98
N GLY A 81 14.95 -3.54 12.58
CA GLY A 81 15.69 -2.31 12.28
C GLY A 81 16.38 -2.29 10.92
N ASP A 82 16.48 -3.45 10.25
CA ASP A 82 16.95 -3.55 8.87
C ASP A 82 15.86 -3.16 7.84
N SER A 83 14.62 -3.01 8.29
CA SER A 83 13.44 -2.76 7.46
C SER A 83 12.86 -1.37 7.70
N TYR A 84 12.87 -0.90 8.95
CA TYR A 84 12.36 0.40 9.37
C TYR A 84 13.24 1.00 10.48
N GLU A 85 13.48 2.30 10.39
CA GLU A 85 14.16 3.07 11.44
C GLU A 85 13.33 3.09 12.72
N GLU A 86 13.98 3.28 13.88
CA GLU A 86 13.30 3.22 15.18
C GLU A 86 12.07 4.15 15.28
N GLU A 87 12.23 5.40 14.85
CA GLU A 87 11.17 6.41 14.82
C GLU A 87 9.99 5.97 13.96
N ASP A 88 10.25 5.39 12.79
CA ASP A 88 9.21 4.89 11.88
C ASP A 88 8.43 3.73 12.52
N ARG A 89 9.12 2.84 13.22
CA ARG A 89 8.49 1.71 13.92
C ARG A 89 7.55 2.19 15.03
N ILE A 90 7.97 3.21 15.78
CA ILE A 90 7.15 3.81 16.84
C ILE A 90 5.87 4.39 16.22
N ILE A 91 6.02 5.25 15.21
CA ILE A 91 4.88 5.89 14.52
C ILE A 91 3.93 4.84 13.95
N ILE A 92 4.44 3.81 13.25
CA ILE A 92 3.60 2.77 12.67
C ILE A 92 2.78 2.07 13.77
N ASN A 93 3.43 1.66 14.86
CA ASN A 93 2.80 0.87 15.90
C ASN A 93 1.79 1.69 16.72
N GLU A 94 2.06 2.96 16.98
CA GLU A 94 1.18 3.85 17.73
C GLU A 94 -0.05 4.28 16.94
N LEU A 95 0.12 4.64 15.67
CA LEU A 95 -0.97 5.17 14.85
C LEU A 95 -1.84 4.10 14.21
N PHE A 96 -1.24 2.98 13.82
CA PHE A 96 -1.91 1.97 13.00
C PHE A 96 -2.01 0.62 13.70
N GLY A 97 -1.14 0.34 14.66
CA GLY A 97 -1.21 -0.86 15.50
C GLY A 97 -0.01 -1.78 15.37
N SER A 98 0.10 -2.74 16.29
CA SER A 98 1.34 -3.50 16.52
C SER A 98 1.51 -4.78 15.71
N THR A 99 0.57 -5.11 14.82
CA THR A 99 0.63 -6.33 13.98
C THR A 99 0.05 -6.01 12.59
N PRO A 100 0.38 -6.78 11.54
CA PRO A 100 -0.15 -6.55 10.19
C PRO A 100 -1.69 -6.50 10.16
N VAL A 101 -2.36 -7.40 10.88
CA VAL A 101 -3.83 -7.48 10.94
C VAL A 101 -4.43 -6.30 11.70
N LYS A 102 -3.82 -5.86 12.81
CA LYS A 102 -4.28 -4.67 13.55
C LYS A 102 -4.13 -3.38 12.74
N ARG A 103 -3.11 -3.29 11.88
CA ARG A 103 -2.89 -2.15 10.97
C ARG A 103 -3.90 -2.07 9.84
N TRP A 104 -4.43 -3.21 9.42
CA TRP A 104 -5.29 -3.32 8.25
C TRP A 104 -6.46 -2.31 8.19
N PRO A 105 -7.33 -2.16 9.22
CA PRO A 105 -8.43 -1.21 9.16
C PRO A 105 -7.97 0.25 9.08
N GLU A 106 -6.91 0.62 9.79
CA GLU A 106 -6.39 1.99 9.76
C GLU A 106 -5.69 2.29 8.42
N SER A 107 -4.95 1.32 7.86
CA SER A 107 -4.40 1.43 6.50
C SER A 107 -5.49 1.64 5.44
N GLU A 108 -6.57 0.85 5.49
CA GLU A 108 -7.71 1.00 4.56
C GLU A 108 -8.36 2.39 4.71
N LYS A 109 -8.51 2.86 5.96
CA LYS A 109 -9.07 4.18 6.25
C LYS A 109 -8.26 5.31 5.61
N VAL A 110 -6.93 5.30 5.71
CA VAL A 110 -6.07 6.31 5.07
C VAL A 110 -6.32 6.33 3.56
N TYR A 111 -6.26 5.17 2.90
CA TYR A 111 -6.44 5.09 1.44
C TYR A 111 -7.82 5.58 1.01
N LYS A 112 -8.86 5.25 1.79
CA LYS A 112 -10.23 5.70 1.55
C LYS A 112 -10.40 7.21 1.72
N GLU A 113 -9.83 7.79 2.77
CA GLU A 113 -9.94 9.23 3.07
C GLU A 113 -9.33 10.09 1.97
N PHE A 114 -8.21 9.65 1.39
CA PHE A 114 -7.58 10.32 0.27
C PHE A 114 -8.18 9.96 -1.10
N GLY A 115 -9.21 9.11 -1.15
CA GLY A 115 -9.89 8.75 -2.40
C GLY A 115 -9.01 7.97 -3.36
N VAL A 116 -8.10 7.15 -2.85
CA VAL A 116 -7.26 6.26 -3.66
C VAL A 116 -8.11 5.12 -4.20
N ASN A 117 -7.94 4.78 -5.48
CA ASN A 117 -8.56 3.61 -6.10
C ASN A 117 -7.93 2.31 -5.59
N ALA A 118 -8.18 2.00 -4.32
CA ALA A 118 -7.63 0.84 -3.63
C ALA A 118 -8.73 0.00 -2.99
N VAL A 119 -8.51 -1.32 -3.08
CA VAL A 119 -9.37 -2.33 -2.49
C VAL A 119 -8.54 -3.14 -1.51
N PHE A 120 -9.01 -3.24 -0.26
CA PHE A 120 -8.37 -4.07 0.75
C PHE A 120 -9.15 -5.38 0.92
N ARG A 121 -8.43 -6.50 1.03
CA ARG A 121 -8.98 -7.84 1.23
C ARG A 121 -8.28 -8.54 2.38
N LEU A 122 -9.04 -8.89 3.41
CA LEU A 122 -8.59 -9.74 4.49
C LEU A 122 -9.19 -11.14 4.30
N TYR A 123 -8.34 -12.15 4.14
CA TYR A 123 -8.77 -13.54 3.93
C TYR A 123 -8.74 -14.33 5.25
N THR A 124 -9.89 -14.91 5.61
CA THR A 124 -10.07 -15.65 6.87
C THR A 124 -9.35 -17.01 6.87
N GLY A 125 -8.69 -17.34 7.98
CA GLY A 125 -7.96 -18.60 8.19
C GLY A 125 -6.66 -18.70 7.39
N VAL A 126 -6.07 -17.57 6.99
CA VAL A 126 -4.95 -17.53 6.06
C VAL A 126 -3.73 -16.90 6.72
N LYS A 127 -2.59 -17.61 6.65
CA LYS A 127 -1.27 -17.13 7.09
C LYS A 127 -0.55 -16.38 5.96
N HIS A 128 0.79 -16.32 6.01
CA HIS A 128 1.62 -15.70 4.98
C HIS A 128 1.70 -16.52 3.67
N ARG A 129 0.60 -16.59 2.91
CA ARG A 129 0.58 -17.25 1.60
C ARG A 129 -0.51 -16.68 0.69
N PRO A 130 -0.32 -16.73 -0.65
CA PRO A 130 -1.40 -16.46 -1.59
C PRO A 130 -2.59 -17.43 -1.41
N THR A 131 -3.79 -16.97 -1.74
CA THR A 131 -5.01 -17.79 -1.76
C THR A 131 -5.53 -17.91 -3.19
N ILE A 132 -6.41 -18.89 -3.45
CA ILE A 132 -7.11 -18.96 -4.75
C ILE A 132 -7.91 -17.67 -4.99
N GLY A 133 -8.51 -17.10 -3.93
CA GLY A 133 -9.22 -15.83 -3.98
C GLY A 133 -8.32 -14.67 -4.39
N SER A 134 -7.18 -14.49 -3.72
CA SER A 134 -6.25 -13.40 -4.02
C SER A 134 -5.69 -13.51 -5.43
N VAL A 135 -5.30 -14.72 -5.85
CA VAL A 135 -4.83 -14.96 -7.23
C VAL A 135 -5.91 -14.63 -8.26
N LYS A 136 -7.18 -14.98 -7.99
CA LYS A 136 -8.30 -14.68 -8.89
C LYS A 136 -8.56 -13.18 -8.99
N GLU A 137 -8.59 -12.47 -7.86
CA GLU A 137 -8.81 -11.02 -7.83
C GLU A 137 -7.65 -10.25 -8.48
N THR A 138 -6.40 -10.65 -8.22
CA THR A 138 -5.21 -10.10 -8.91
C THR A 138 -5.32 -10.25 -10.42
N LYS A 139 -5.68 -11.45 -10.91
CA LYS A 139 -5.85 -11.67 -12.36
C LYS A 139 -6.99 -10.84 -12.94
N ALA A 140 -8.10 -10.71 -12.22
CA ALA A 140 -9.24 -9.92 -12.65
C ALA A 140 -8.89 -8.42 -12.74
N LEU A 141 -8.20 -7.89 -11.73
CA LEU A 141 -7.68 -6.52 -11.70
C LEU A 141 -6.85 -6.22 -12.95
N PHE A 142 -5.85 -7.06 -13.23
CA PHE A 142 -4.94 -6.83 -14.35
C PHE A 142 -5.62 -6.98 -15.72
N ARG A 143 -6.53 -7.95 -15.88
CA ARG A 143 -7.32 -8.07 -17.12
C ARG A 143 -8.14 -6.81 -17.38
N LYS A 144 -8.89 -6.37 -16.38
CA LYS A 144 -9.72 -5.16 -16.47
C LYS A 144 -8.86 -3.94 -16.83
N ALA A 145 -7.74 -3.73 -16.13
CA ALA A 145 -6.88 -2.59 -16.39
C ALA A 145 -6.28 -2.60 -17.81
N MET A 146 -5.90 -3.77 -18.34
CA MET A 146 -5.42 -3.92 -19.73
C MET A 146 -6.53 -3.73 -20.78
N GLU A 147 -7.77 -4.11 -20.46
CA GLU A 147 -8.92 -3.88 -21.35
C GLU A 147 -9.27 -2.39 -21.43
N GLU A 148 -9.33 -1.72 -20.29
CA GLU A 148 -9.59 -0.28 -20.20
C GLU A 148 -8.48 0.54 -20.86
N SER A 149 -7.20 0.16 -20.71
CA SER A 149 -6.10 0.91 -21.32
C SER A 149 -6.13 0.89 -22.85
N ARG A 150 -6.65 -0.19 -23.46
CA ARG A 150 -6.75 -0.32 -24.92
C ARG A 150 -7.83 0.60 -25.51
N GLN A 151 -8.89 0.88 -24.76
CA GLN A 151 -9.98 1.76 -25.22
C GLN A 151 -9.55 3.23 -25.39
N TYR A 152 -8.42 3.63 -24.81
CA TYR A 152 -7.84 4.97 -24.96
C TYR A 152 -6.68 5.03 -25.96
N SER A 153 -6.36 3.91 -26.62
CA SER A 153 -5.26 3.78 -27.58
C SER A 153 -5.73 3.83 -29.05
N GLU A 154 -7.02 4.01 -29.28
CA GLU A 154 -7.67 4.22 -30.57
C GLU A 154 -8.16 5.67 -30.71
#